data_AF-A0A7S0LKP2-F1
#
_entry.id   AF-A0A7S0LKP2-F1
#
_cell.length_a   1.000
_cell.length_b   1.000
_cell.length_c   1.000
_cell.angle_alpha   90.00
_cell.angle_beta   90.00
_cell.angle_gamma   90.00
#
_symmetry.space_group_name_H-M   'P 1'
#
loop_
_entity.id
_entity.type
_entity.pdbx_description
1 polymer ?
#
loop_
_entity_poly.entity_id
_entity_poly.type
_entity_poly.pdbx_seq_one_letter_code
_entity_poly.pdbx_strand_id
1 'polypeptide(L)'
;VSMLALVTFHLSFDLAAKSPRVAHSPARSYITAEEDSAWRSRPLVPELAQPPSAAPEAERVPWDWKRFVKQSSEFIALPSLKPGTAPRVLQPGDNFGELPLFPLDDVVMGGASSSSFDEQQRRWTGKVTTKNNGGFVGVRSKPLRPPLDCSAAAGVVLRVRPGSGLGLRYKFILRDSTDFNGVCYTASFDVGTSNGVVSRMLNRGVETIKVPFDSLVPTIFARTIPDAAIDLGNIVSVQFALSKFEYDGGLSPLFKEGRFQIDILDVSLY
;
A
#
# COMPACT_ATOMS: atom_id res chain seq x y z
N VAL A 1 -19.76 16.83 17.90
CA VAL A 1 -18.88 15.91 18.67
C VAL A 1 -17.87 15.34 17.68
N SER A 2 -16.59 15.66 17.86
CA SER A 2 -15.54 15.53 16.85
C SER A 2 -15.38 14.11 16.29
N MET A 3 -15.54 14.01 14.97
CA MET A 3 -15.41 12.78 14.17
C MET A 3 -13.94 12.28 14.05
N LEU A 4 -13.00 13.00 14.67
CA LEU A 4 -11.61 12.57 14.88
C LEU A 4 -11.51 11.37 15.85
N ALA A 5 -12.53 11.11 16.66
CA ALA A 5 -12.60 9.93 17.52
C ALA A 5 -13.00 8.64 16.77
N LEU A 6 -13.59 8.74 15.56
CA LEU A 6 -14.11 7.58 14.83
C LEU A 6 -13.08 6.86 13.95
N VAL A 7 -11.92 7.45 13.68
CA VAL A 7 -10.79 6.73 13.06
C VAL A 7 -10.00 5.91 14.10
N THR A 8 -10.33 6.09 15.38
CA THR A 8 -9.90 5.20 16.49
C THR A 8 -10.93 4.09 16.78
N PHE A 9 -11.96 3.91 15.94
CA PHE A 9 -12.89 2.79 16.10
C PHE A 9 -12.23 1.48 15.66
N HIS A 10 -11.80 0.72 16.68
CA HIS A 10 -11.96 -0.73 16.80
C HIS A 10 -12.33 -1.47 15.50
N LEU A 11 -11.32 -2.02 14.83
CA LEU A 11 -11.39 -3.37 14.28
C LEU A 11 -10.78 -4.35 15.30
N SER A 12 -11.24 -4.25 16.55
CA SER A 12 -11.13 -5.35 17.51
C SER A 12 -12.36 -6.22 17.31
N PHE A 13 -12.21 -7.28 16.52
CA PHE A 13 -13.16 -8.39 16.56
C PHE A 13 -12.91 -9.15 17.86
N ASP A 14 -13.70 -8.85 18.89
CA ASP A 14 -13.75 -9.63 20.12
C ASP A 14 -14.56 -10.90 19.87
N LEU A 15 -13.87 -11.99 19.51
CA LEU A 15 -14.41 -13.34 19.55
C LEU A 15 -14.10 -13.93 20.92
N ALA A 16 -14.94 -13.58 21.89
CA ALA A 16 -15.00 -14.26 23.18
C ALA A 16 -15.55 -15.69 22.99
N ALA A 17 -14.66 -16.62 22.65
CA ALA A 17 -14.86 -18.04 22.88
C ALA A 17 -13.65 -18.57 23.68
N LYS A 18 -13.89 -18.84 24.97
CA LYS A 18 -12.93 -19.51 25.86
C LYS A 18 -12.45 -20.84 25.24
N SER A 19 -11.18 -20.91 24.87
CA SER A 19 -10.42 -22.17 24.68
C SER A 19 -8.91 -21.89 24.67
N PRO A 20 -8.07 -22.90 24.98
CA PRO A 20 -6.92 -22.75 25.86
C PRO A 20 -5.73 -22.05 25.20
N ARG A 21 -4.96 -21.35 26.03
CA ARG A 21 -3.73 -20.61 25.69
C ARG A 21 -2.79 -21.45 24.83
N VAL A 22 -2.69 -21.11 23.55
CA VAL A 22 -1.49 -21.38 22.76
C VAL A 22 -0.63 -20.13 22.87
N ALA A 23 0.61 -20.30 23.32
CA ALA A 23 1.57 -19.23 23.46
C ALA A 23 1.87 -18.62 22.07
N HIS A 24 1.24 -17.51 21.74
CA HIS A 24 1.69 -16.66 20.65
C HIS A 24 2.93 -15.90 21.11
N SER A 25 4.00 -15.94 20.30
CA SER A 25 5.17 -15.08 20.47
C SER A 25 4.72 -13.63 20.66
N PRO A 26 5.28 -12.89 21.63
CA PRO A 26 4.91 -11.50 21.82
C PRO A 26 5.28 -10.72 20.55
N ALA A 27 4.32 -9.94 20.05
CA ALA A 27 4.60 -8.92 19.05
C ALA A 27 5.78 -8.08 19.55
N ARG A 28 6.89 -8.08 18.80
CA ARG A 28 8.04 -7.23 19.11
C ARG A 28 7.54 -5.79 19.10
N SER A 29 7.54 -5.13 20.25
CA SER A 29 7.37 -3.68 20.29
C SER A 29 8.67 -3.07 19.77
N TYR A 30 8.63 -2.57 18.53
CA TYR A 30 9.77 -1.97 17.82
C TYR A 30 10.09 -0.55 18.31
N ILE A 31 9.39 -0.06 19.32
CA ILE A 31 9.43 1.32 19.79
C ILE A 31 9.28 1.29 21.33
N THR A 32 10.09 2.08 22.06
CA THR A 32 9.92 2.22 23.51
C THR A 32 8.57 2.90 23.84
N ALA A 33 8.05 2.76 25.06
CA ALA A 33 6.76 3.36 25.41
C ALA A 33 6.72 4.90 25.24
N GLU A 34 7.84 5.58 25.50
CA GLU A 34 7.98 7.03 25.30
C GLU A 34 8.05 7.39 23.81
N GLU A 35 8.83 6.65 23.02
CA GLU A 35 8.90 6.85 21.57
C GLU A 35 7.60 6.48 20.86
N ASP A 36 6.84 5.50 21.36
CA ASP A 36 5.54 5.10 20.81
C ASP A 36 4.51 6.20 21.06
N SER A 37 4.51 6.80 22.25
CA SER A 37 3.70 7.99 22.58
C SER A 37 4.08 9.20 21.70
N ALA A 38 5.38 9.48 21.54
CA ALA A 38 5.87 10.57 20.69
C ALA A 38 5.58 10.33 19.19
N TRP A 39 5.69 9.10 18.71
CA TRP A 39 5.39 8.72 17.33
C TRP A 39 3.89 8.76 17.02
N ARG A 40 3.03 8.30 17.94
CA ARG A 40 1.57 8.37 17.81
C ARG A 40 1.05 9.80 17.85
N SER A 41 1.65 10.66 18.66
CA SER A 41 1.24 12.06 18.83
C SER A 41 1.66 12.99 17.68
N ARG A 42 2.58 12.57 16.80
CA ARG A 42 2.85 13.30 15.54
C ARG A 42 1.53 13.42 14.76
N PRO A 43 1.18 14.57 14.18
CA PRO A 43 0.01 14.64 13.31
C PRO A 43 0.24 13.77 12.06
N LEU A 44 -0.74 12.95 11.70
CA LEU A 44 -0.81 12.40 10.33
C LEU A 44 -0.93 13.63 9.44
N VAL A 45 -0.09 13.72 8.39
CA VAL A 45 0.02 14.84 7.43
C VAL A 45 -0.97 15.96 7.72
N PRO A 46 -0.60 17.18 8.12
CA PRO A 46 -1.51 18.15 8.76
C PRO A 46 -2.94 18.25 8.18
N GLU A 47 -3.11 18.06 6.87
CA GLU A 47 -4.38 17.97 6.14
C GLU A 47 -5.28 16.76 6.51
N LEU A 48 -4.73 15.60 6.87
CA LEU A 48 -5.40 14.45 7.46
C LEU A 48 -5.79 14.68 8.93
N ALA A 49 -5.08 15.57 9.64
CA ALA A 49 -5.42 15.98 11.00
C ALA A 49 -6.52 17.06 11.03
N GLN A 50 -6.82 17.68 9.89
CA GLN A 50 -7.93 18.61 9.75
C GLN A 50 -9.27 17.83 9.69
N PRO A 51 -10.34 18.35 10.31
CA PRO A 51 -11.68 17.80 10.09
C PRO A 51 -12.02 17.80 8.58
N PRO A 52 -13.00 16.99 8.13
CA PRO A 52 -13.41 16.92 6.73
C PRO A 52 -13.55 18.35 6.17
N SER A 53 -12.72 18.66 5.16
CA SER A 53 -12.41 19.99 4.61
C SER A 53 -13.47 21.09 4.83
N ALA A 54 -12.99 22.30 5.13
CA ALA A 54 -13.75 23.57 5.08
C ALA A 54 -14.35 23.92 3.69
N ALA A 55 -14.25 23.02 2.70
CA ALA A 55 -14.95 23.14 1.42
C ALA A 55 -16.46 23.31 1.66
N PRO A 56 -17.13 24.22 0.91
CA PRO A 56 -18.57 24.40 0.96
C PRO A 56 -19.29 23.07 0.79
N GLU A 57 -20.38 22.86 1.53
CA GLU A 57 -21.13 21.60 1.54
C GLU A 57 -21.54 21.12 0.14
N ALA A 58 -21.79 22.06 -0.77
CA ALA A 58 -22.14 21.82 -2.18
C ALA A 58 -21.04 21.12 -3.01
N GLU A 59 -19.77 21.20 -2.60
CA GLU A 59 -18.65 20.59 -3.34
C GLU A 59 -18.23 19.23 -2.80
N ARG A 60 -18.78 18.82 -1.64
CA ARG A 60 -18.48 17.55 -0.97
C ARG A 60 -19.16 16.40 -1.71
N VAL A 61 -18.40 15.33 -1.91
CA VAL A 61 -18.94 14.09 -2.48
C VAL A 61 -19.49 13.23 -1.33
N PRO A 62 -20.72 12.70 -1.41
CA PRO A 62 -21.24 11.78 -0.41
C PRO A 62 -20.36 10.53 -0.26
N TRP A 63 -20.21 10.03 0.97
CA TRP A 63 -19.36 8.86 1.23
C TRP A 63 -19.96 7.57 0.63
N ASP A 64 -19.15 6.86 -0.15
CA ASP A 64 -19.52 5.58 -0.78
C ASP A 64 -19.18 4.40 0.15
N TRP A 65 -20.03 4.19 1.15
CA TRP A 65 -19.85 3.08 2.12
C TRP A 65 -19.96 1.69 1.47
N LYS A 66 -20.71 1.56 0.36
CA LYS A 66 -20.83 0.28 -0.36
C LYS A 66 -19.50 -0.10 -1.00
N ARG A 67 -18.82 0.85 -1.63
CA ARG A 67 -17.48 0.66 -2.17
C ARG A 67 -16.46 0.36 -1.08
N PHE A 68 -16.56 1.05 0.06
CA PHE A 68 -15.73 0.75 1.23
C PHE A 68 -15.87 -0.71 1.70
N VAL A 69 -17.10 -1.20 1.90
CA VAL A 69 -17.34 -2.58 2.33
C VAL A 69 -16.83 -3.58 1.28
N LYS A 70 -17.08 -3.30 -0.01
CA LYS A 70 -16.57 -4.15 -1.09
C LYS A 70 -15.04 -4.22 -1.10
N GLN A 71 -14.35 -3.08 -1.07
CA GLN A 71 -12.88 -3.04 -1.09
C GLN A 71 -12.28 -3.71 0.14
N SER A 72 -12.77 -3.40 1.34
CA SER A 72 -12.26 -3.99 2.59
C SER A 72 -12.44 -5.51 2.64
N SER A 73 -13.54 -6.04 2.11
CA SER A 73 -13.82 -7.48 2.13
C SER A 73 -12.79 -8.33 1.37
N GLU A 74 -12.09 -7.76 0.38
CA GLU A 74 -11.06 -8.48 -0.37
C GLU A 74 -9.81 -8.78 0.48
N PHE A 75 -9.61 -8.01 1.57
CA PHE A 75 -8.39 -8.06 2.38
C PHE A 75 -8.60 -8.72 3.75
N ILE A 76 -9.84 -9.03 4.12
CA ILE A 76 -10.13 -9.75 5.36
C ILE A 76 -9.77 -11.22 5.15
N ALA A 77 -8.66 -11.64 5.77
CA ALA A 77 -8.33 -13.05 5.86
C ALA A 77 -9.29 -13.73 6.84
N LEU A 78 -10.14 -14.63 6.34
CA LEU A 78 -10.87 -15.53 7.24
C LEU A 78 -9.87 -16.41 8.02
N PRO A 79 -10.09 -16.64 9.31
CA PRO A 79 -9.26 -17.54 10.10
C PRO A 79 -9.25 -18.91 9.44
N SER A 80 -8.05 -19.36 9.06
CA SER A 80 -7.87 -20.68 8.45
C SER A 80 -7.60 -21.69 9.56
N LEU A 81 -8.39 -22.75 9.61
CA LEU A 81 -8.15 -23.91 10.47
C LEU A 81 -7.03 -24.83 9.95
N LYS A 82 -6.55 -24.59 8.71
CA LYS A 82 -5.44 -25.36 8.12
C LYS A 82 -4.11 -24.82 8.63
N PRO A 83 -3.13 -25.69 8.96
CA PRO A 83 -1.78 -25.26 9.29
C PRO A 83 -1.20 -24.38 8.18
N GLY A 84 -0.38 -23.40 8.56
CA GLY A 84 0.28 -22.52 7.61
C GLY A 84 1.12 -23.31 6.62
N THR A 85 0.95 -23.02 5.32
CA THR A 85 1.81 -23.59 4.28
C THR A 85 3.21 -22.98 4.41
N ALA A 86 4.26 -23.80 4.24
CA ALA A 86 5.63 -23.31 4.21
C ALA A 86 5.79 -22.20 3.14
N PRO A 87 6.60 -21.16 3.41
CA PRO A 87 6.87 -20.12 2.42
C PRO A 87 7.37 -20.69 1.09
N ARG A 88 6.91 -20.11 -0.02
CA ARG A 88 7.45 -20.40 -1.35
C ARG A 88 8.75 -19.61 -1.50
N VAL A 89 9.87 -20.31 -1.44
CA VAL A 89 11.20 -19.74 -1.67
C VAL A 89 11.34 -19.29 -3.11
N LEU A 90 11.78 -18.05 -3.30
CA LEU A 90 12.08 -17.46 -4.60
C LEU A 90 13.58 -17.15 -4.68
N GLN A 91 14.16 -17.39 -5.86
CA GLN A 91 15.53 -17.06 -6.20
C GLN A 91 15.60 -15.74 -7.00
N PRO A 92 16.78 -15.09 -7.08
CA PRO A 92 16.99 -14.00 -8.03
C PRO A 92 16.57 -14.40 -9.46
N GLY A 93 15.75 -13.57 -10.10
CA GLY A 93 15.13 -13.82 -11.40
C GLY A 93 13.72 -14.42 -11.34
N ASP A 94 13.31 -15.00 -10.21
CA ASP A 94 11.96 -15.54 -10.06
C ASP A 94 10.93 -14.42 -9.95
N ASN A 95 9.80 -14.59 -10.62
CA ASN A 95 8.65 -13.68 -10.48
C ASN A 95 7.76 -14.08 -9.29
N PHE A 96 7.00 -13.12 -8.80
CA PHE A 96 6.07 -13.31 -7.69
C PHE A 96 4.84 -14.15 -8.08
N GLY A 97 4.72 -14.59 -9.32
CA GLY A 97 3.62 -15.38 -9.85
C GLY A 97 2.37 -14.53 -10.12
N GLU A 98 1.21 -15.19 -10.10
CA GLU A 98 -0.07 -14.50 -10.19
C GLU A 98 -0.26 -13.59 -8.97
N LEU A 99 -0.31 -12.28 -9.22
CA LEU A 99 -0.57 -11.25 -8.22
C LEU A 99 -1.90 -10.57 -8.55
N PRO A 100 -3.04 -11.16 -8.17
CA PRO A 100 -4.33 -10.52 -8.36
C PRO A 100 -4.43 -9.29 -7.46
N LEU A 101 -4.66 -8.12 -8.04
CA LEU A 101 -4.60 -6.83 -7.36
C LEU A 101 -5.99 -6.21 -7.24
N PHE A 102 -6.36 -5.79 -6.04
CA PHE A 102 -7.68 -5.25 -5.72
C PHE A 102 -7.57 -3.79 -5.26
N PRO A 103 -8.51 -2.91 -5.65
CA PRO A 103 -8.51 -1.52 -5.23
C PRO A 103 -8.57 -1.35 -3.71
N LEU A 104 -7.75 -0.43 -3.21
CA LEU A 104 -7.70 0.07 -1.84
C LEU A 104 -7.51 1.59 -1.94
N ASP A 105 -8.61 2.31 -2.19
CA ASP A 105 -8.60 3.75 -2.46
C ASP A 105 -8.92 4.57 -1.20
N ASP A 106 -8.80 5.90 -1.29
CA ASP A 106 -9.07 6.85 -0.19
C ASP A 106 -10.54 6.88 0.30
N VAL A 107 -11.45 6.12 -0.32
CA VAL A 107 -12.82 5.93 0.18
C VAL A 107 -12.87 5.41 1.62
N VAL A 108 -11.83 4.69 2.06
CA VAL A 108 -11.67 4.23 3.44
C VAL A 108 -11.58 5.39 4.44
N MET A 109 -11.15 6.58 3.97
CA MET A 109 -11.08 7.81 4.74
C MET A 109 -12.16 8.84 4.33
N GLY A 110 -13.12 8.45 3.48
CA GLY A 110 -14.15 9.35 2.95
C GLY A 110 -13.77 10.09 1.66
N GLY A 111 -12.60 9.79 1.10
CA GLY A 111 -12.10 10.35 -0.15
C GLY A 111 -12.93 9.96 -1.38
N ALA A 112 -12.77 10.74 -2.44
CA ALA A 112 -13.53 10.60 -3.69
C ALA A 112 -12.72 9.99 -4.85
N SER A 113 -11.49 9.53 -4.60
CA SER A 113 -10.69 8.87 -5.63
C SER A 113 -11.24 7.48 -5.93
N SER A 114 -10.90 6.95 -7.11
CA SER A 114 -11.30 5.60 -7.51
C SER A 114 -10.30 4.98 -8.46
N SER A 115 -10.05 3.68 -8.29
CA SER A 115 -9.22 2.93 -9.22
C SER A 115 -9.75 1.51 -9.47
N SER A 116 -9.20 0.87 -10.50
CA SER A 116 -9.48 -0.50 -10.89
C SER A 116 -8.23 -1.15 -11.45
N PHE A 117 -8.10 -2.46 -11.28
CA PHE A 117 -7.05 -3.25 -11.88
C PHE A 117 -7.63 -4.23 -12.90
N ASP A 118 -7.08 -4.25 -14.11
CA ASP A 118 -7.38 -5.22 -15.15
C ASP A 118 -6.29 -6.29 -15.16
N GLU A 119 -6.64 -7.51 -14.74
CA GLU A 119 -5.72 -8.65 -14.68
C GLU A 119 -5.19 -9.08 -16.04
N GLN A 120 -5.98 -9.00 -17.10
CA GLN A 120 -5.59 -9.46 -18.44
C GLN A 120 -4.55 -8.53 -19.04
N GLN A 121 -4.75 -7.22 -18.89
CA GLN A 121 -3.82 -6.21 -19.39
C GLN A 121 -2.72 -5.88 -18.36
N ARG A 122 -2.83 -6.42 -17.14
CA ARG A 122 -2.02 -6.03 -15.97
C ARG A 122 -2.02 -4.52 -15.76
N ARG A 123 -3.19 -3.89 -15.93
CA ARG A 123 -3.33 -2.43 -16.00
C ARG A 123 -4.01 -1.89 -14.76
N TRP A 124 -3.35 -0.97 -14.08
CA TRP A 124 -3.93 -0.16 -13.03
C TRP A 124 -4.32 1.22 -13.56
N THR A 125 -5.58 1.60 -13.41
CA THR A 125 -6.12 2.87 -13.91
C THR A 125 -7.17 3.43 -12.96
N GLY A 126 -7.40 4.74 -13.04
CA GLY A 126 -8.40 5.39 -12.19
C GLY A 126 -8.35 6.90 -12.28
N LYS A 127 -9.00 7.55 -11.31
CA LYS A 127 -8.98 8.99 -11.09
C LYS A 127 -8.63 9.29 -9.64
N VAL A 128 -7.58 10.09 -9.43
CA VAL A 128 -7.18 10.58 -8.10
C VAL A 128 -7.61 12.03 -7.93
N THR A 129 -8.12 12.38 -6.74
CA THR A 129 -8.56 13.73 -6.38
C THR A 129 -8.35 14.01 -4.90
N THR A 130 -8.07 15.26 -4.55
CA THR A 130 -7.92 15.75 -3.18
C THR A 130 -9.25 16.13 -2.52
N LYS A 131 -10.39 15.95 -3.21
CA LYS A 131 -11.72 16.13 -2.62
C LYS A 131 -11.90 15.24 -1.38
N ASN A 132 -12.59 15.77 -0.38
CA ASN A 132 -12.83 15.12 0.91
C ASN A 132 -11.55 14.67 1.64
N ASN A 133 -10.49 15.49 1.62
CA ASN A 133 -9.16 15.15 2.18
C ASN A 133 -8.55 13.88 1.54
N GLY A 134 -8.98 13.55 0.31
CA GLY A 134 -8.45 12.44 -0.46
C GLY A 134 -7.09 12.75 -1.06
N GLY A 135 -6.78 12.05 -2.14
CA GLY A 135 -5.53 12.18 -2.88
C GLY A 135 -4.74 10.88 -2.85
N PHE A 136 -5.43 9.75 -2.69
CA PHE A 136 -4.80 8.44 -2.64
C PHE A 136 -5.64 7.39 -3.37
N VAL A 137 -4.97 6.62 -4.20
CA VAL A 137 -5.46 5.38 -4.79
C VAL A 137 -4.40 4.31 -4.58
N GLY A 138 -4.84 3.08 -4.39
CA GLY A 138 -3.94 1.95 -4.22
C GLY A 138 -4.55 0.67 -4.77
N VAL A 139 -3.68 -0.30 -5.06
CA VAL A 139 -4.08 -1.67 -5.33
C VAL A 139 -3.21 -2.63 -4.53
N ARG A 140 -3.82 -3.64 -3.92
CA ARG A 140 -3.15 -4.57 -3.03
C ARG A 140 -3.52 -6.00 -3.39
N SER A 141 -2.57 -6.93 -3.24
CA SER A 141 -2.85 -8.36 -3.39
C SER A 141 -3.66 -8.88 -2.21
N LYS A 142 -4.43 -9.95 -2.42
CA LYS A 142 -4.84 -10.78 -1.28
C LYS A 142 -3.62 -11.30 -0.53
N PRO A 143 -3.75 -11.69 0.75
CA PRO A 143 -2.70 -12.39 1.46
C PRO A 143 -2.20 -13.59 0.63
N LEU A 144 -0.92 -13.60 0.32
CA LEU A 144 -0.25 -14.64 -0.43
C LEU A 144 -0.27 -15.92 0.42
N ARG A 145 -0.74 -17.02 -0.19
CA ARG A 145 -0.81 -18.34 0.44
C ARG A 145 -0.28 -19.38 -0.55
N PRO A 146 0.93 -19.94 -0.34
CA PRO A 146 1.86 -19.64 0.75
C PRO A 146 2.42 -18.20 0.70
N PRO A 147 2.96 -17.68 1.82
CA PRO A 147 3.81 -16.48 1.78
C PRO A 147 5.06 -16.73 0.91
N LEU A 148 5.76 -15.67 0.54
CA LEU A 148 7.00 -15.76 -0.23
C LEU A 148 8.20 -15.62 0.70
N ASP A 149 9.21 -16.45 0.48
CA ASP A 149 10.53 -16.25 1.04
C ASP A 149 11.44 -15.65 -0.05
N CYS A 150 11.78 -14.39 0.15
CA CYS A 150 12.59 -13.55 -0.72
C CYS A 150 14.01 -13.32 -0.15
N SER A 151 14.40 -14.05 0.91
CA SER A 151 15.66 -13.82 1.64
C SER A 151 16.93 -14.07 0.80
N ALA A 152 16.80 -14.77 -0.32
CA ALA A 152 17.91 -15.06 -1.24
C ALA A 152 18.26 -13.90 -2.19
N ALA A 153 17.50 -12.81 -2.20
CA ALA A 153 17.62 -11.71 -3.16
C ALA A 153 17.97 -10.36 -2.49
N ALA A 154 18.53 -9.44 -3.27
CA ALA A 154 18.86 -8.09 -2.81
C ALA A 154 17.69 -7.12 -2.93
N GLY A 155 16.71 -7.42 -3.79
CA GLY A 155 15.51 -6.61 -3.94
C GLY A 155 14.54 -7.10 -5.00
N VAL A 156 13.66 -6.18 -5.42
CA VAL A 156 12.64 -6.40 -6.45
C VAL A 156 12.93 -5.58 -7.71
N VAL A 157 12.77 -6.18 -8.87
CA VAL A 157 12.67 -5.50 -10.15
C VAL A 157 11.20 -5.37 -10.52
N LEU A 158 10.79 -4.14 -10.81
CA LEU A 158 9.48 -3.84 -11.37
C LEU A 158 9.64 -3.56 -12.85
N ARG A 159 8.86 -4.24 -13.69
CA ARG A 159 8.70 -3.86 -15.09
C ARG A 159 7.36 -3.19 -15.25
N VAL A 160 7.38 -1.90 -15.59
CA VAL A 160 6.18 -1.09 -15.67
C VAL A 160 6.11 -0.37 -17.00
N ARG A 161 4.90 0.00 -17.43
CA ARG A 161 4.70 0.85 -18.60
C ARG A 161 3.78 2.01 -18.21
N PRO A 162 4.22 3.28 -18.32
CA PRO A 162 3.32 4.41 -18.14
C PRO A 162 2.25 4.39 -19.23
N GLY A 163 0.99 4.53 -18.82
CA GLY A 163 -0.13 4.76 -19.74
C GLY A 163 -0.46 6.25 -19.88
N SER A 164 -0.12 7.07 -18.88
CA SER A 164 -0.20 8.53 -18.96
C SER A 164 1.06 9.11 -19.62
N GLY A 165 0.89 10.09 -20.51
CA GLY A 165 2.02 10.89 -21.03
C GLY A 165 2.66 11.83 -19.99
N LEU A 166 2.17 11.80 -18.74
CA LEU A 166 2.70 12.54 -17.61
C LEU A 166 3.51 11.60 -16.73
N GLY A 167 4.69 12.05 -16.30
CA GLY A 167 5.45 11.40 -15.26
C GLY A 167 4.72 11.48 -13.92
N LEU A 168 4.61 10.34 -13.23
CA LEU A 168 3.94 10.21 -11.94
C LEU A 168 4.85 9.44 -10.98
N ARG A 169 4.68 9.72 -9.69
CA ARG A 169 5.39 9.05 -8.61
C ARG A 169 4.48 8.06 -7.91
N TYR A 170 4.90 6.80 -7.90
CA TYR A 170 4.20 5.69 -7.30
C TYR A 170 4.96 5.19 -6.08
N LYS A 171 4.31 4.33 -5.29
CA LYS A 171 4.91 3.60 -4.20
C LYS A 171 4.74 2.11 -4.42
N PHE A 172 5.80 1.36 -4.19
CA PHE A 172 5.80 -0.10 -4.08
C PHE A 172 5.85 -0.46 -2.60
N ILE A 173 4.97 -1.36 -2.17
CA ILE A 173 4.77 -1.68 -0.77
C ILE A 173 4.78 -3.20 -0.60
N LEU A 174 5.61 -3.69 0.31
CA LEU A 174 5.59 -5.06 0.80
C LEU A 174 5.02 -5.11 2.22
N ARG A 175 4.43 -6.24 2.57
CA ARG A 175 4.03 -6.57 3.93
C ARG A 175 4.52 -7.95 4.30
N ASP A 176 4.98 -8.09 5.53
CA ASP A 176 5.35 -9.35 6.18
C ASP A 176 4.30 -9.82 7.21
N SER A 177 3.20 -9.07 7.35
CA SER A 177 2.08 -9.37 8.22
C SER A 177 0.74 -9.13 7.53
N THR A 178 -0.22 -10.01 7.82
CA THR A 178 -1.61 -9.90 7.33
C THR A 178 -2.43 -8.90 8.13
N ASP A 179 -1.86 -8.31 9.17
CA ASP A 179 -2.52 -7.33 10.01
C ASP A 179 -2.89 -6.10 9.18
N PHE A 180 -4.17 -5.70 9.15
CA PHE A 180 -4.66 -4.73 8.16
C PHE A 180 -4.01 -3.35 8.30
N ASN A 181 -3.77 -2.94 9.55
CA ASN A 181 -3.12 -1.68 9.92
C ASN A 181 -1.65 -1.85 10.36
N GLY A 182 -1.07 -3.03 10.13
CA GLY A 182 0.35 -3.30 10.45
C GLY A 182 1.34 -2.51 9.58
N VAL A 183 2.62 -2.73 9.82
CA VAL A 183 3.72 -2.08 9.11
C VAL A 183 3.69 -2.36 7.60
N CYS A 184 3.90 -1.31 6.80
CA CYS A 184 4.16 -1.34 5.37
C CYS A 184 5.64 -1.06 5.12
N TYR A 185 6.32 -1.85 4.29
CA TYR A 185 7.69 -1.56 3.86
C TYR A 185 7.65 -0.97 2.46
N THR A 186 7.98 0.32 2.34
CA THR A 186 7.57 1.15 1.20
C THR A 186 8.77 1.75 0.50
N ALA A 187 8.78 1.73 -0.83
CA ALA A 187 9.70 2.51 -1.65
C ALA A 187 8.91 3.37 -2.65
N SER A 188 9.32 4.63 -2.80
CA SER A 188 8.74 5.55 -3.80
C SER A 188 9.58 5.52 -5.08
N PHE A 189 8.93 5.51 -6.24
CA PHE A 189 9.61 5.49 -7.55
C PHE A 189 8.83 6.30 -8.59
N ASP A 190 9.56 6.86 -9.55
CA ASP A 190 8.97 7.64 -10.64
C ASP A 190 8.82 6.79 -11.89
N VAL A 191 7.73 7.00 -12.63
CA VAL A 191 7.47 6.34 -13.92
C VAL A 191 7.10 7.40 -14.95
N GLY A 192 7.62 7.27 -16.16
CA GLY A 192 7.34 8.20 -17.26
C GLY A 192 8.19 9.47 -17.25
N THR A 193 9.15 9.57 -16.33
CA THR A 193 10.10 10.70 -16.21
C THR A 193 11.40 10.49 -17.00
N SER A 194 11.62 9.30 -17.57
CA SER A 194 12.84 8.99 -18.31
C SER A 194 12.99 9.84 -19.60
N ASN A 195 14.15 10.48 -19.75
CA ASN A 195 14.40 11.65 -20.63
C ASN A 195 14.66 11.34 -22.12
N GLY A 196 14.26 10.18 -22.64
CA GLY A 196 14.58 9.81 -24.02
C GLY A 196 13.39 9.25 -24.79
N VAL A 197 12.83 10.03 -25.73
CA VAL A 197 11.83 9.55 -26.70
C VAL A 197 12.32 8.29 -27.41
N VAL A 198 13.62 8.24 -27.74
CA VAL A 198 14.27 7.09 -28.37
C VAL A 198 14.27 5.86 -27.46
N SER A 199 14.68 5.99 -26.19
CA SER A 199 14.68 4.87 -25.24
C SER A 199 13.28 4.32 -25.01
N ARG A 200 12.27 5.21 -24.94
CA ARG A 200 10.87 4.81 -24.78
C ARG A 200 10.37 4.05 -26.01
N MET A 201 10.74 4.49 -27.22
CA MET A 201 10.37 3.81 -28.46
C MET A 201 11.02 2.42 -28.56
N LEU A 202 12.32 2.32 -28.30
CA LEU A 202 13.07 1.06 -28.36
C LEU A 202 12.56 0.02 -27.36
N ASN A 203 12.19 0.46 -26.15
CA ASN A 203 11.71 -0.44 -25.09
C ASN A 203 10.18 -0.61 -25.09
N ARG A 204 9.47 -0.17 -26.13
CA ARG A 204 7.99 -0.20 -26.22
C ARG A 204 7.31 0.40 -24.97
N GLY A 205 7.90 1.47 -24.46
CA GLY A 205 7.44 2.17 -23.26
C GLY A 205 7.75 1.49 -21.93
N VAL A 206 8.38 0.32 -21.91
CA VAL A 206 8.66 -0.40 -20.66
C VAL A 206 9.84 0.25 -19.94
N GLU A 207 9.62 0.56 -18.67
CA GLU A 207 10.63 1.06 -17.71
C GLU A 207 10.91 -0.05 -16.68
N THR A 208 12.18 -0.20 -16.31
CA THR A 208 12.64 -1.19 -15.34
C THR A 208 13.13 -0.46 -14.10
N ILE A 209 12.46 -0.67 -12.98
CA ILE A 209 12.76 -0.02 -11.69
C ILE A 209 13.31 -1.07 -10.74
N LYS A 210 14.50 -0.81 -10.19
CA LYS A 210 15.07 -1.64 -9.11
C LYS A 210 14.70 -1.03 -7.77
N VAL A 211 14.17 -1.87 -6.89
CA VAL A 211 13.83 -1.53 -5.51
C VAL A 211 14.65 -2.45 -4.59
N PRO A 212 15.83 -2.00 -4.13
CA PRO A 212 16.59 -2.71 -3.10
C PRO A 212 15.78 -2.92 -1.81
N PHE A 213 15.91 -4.05 -1.15
CA PHE A 213 15.20 -4.29 0.12
C PHE A 213 15.65 -3.35 1.24
N ASP A 214 16.92 -2.94 1.25
CA ASP A 214 17.48 -1.97 2.19
C ASP A 214 16.97 -0.53 1.97
N SER A 215 16.37 -0.25 0.81
CA SER A 215 15.73 1.04 0.50
C SER A 215 14.28 1.12 0.98
N LEU A 216 13.70 0.02 1.47
CA LEU A 216 12.33 -0.02 1.95
C LEU A 216 12.20 0.72 3.28
N VAL A 217 11.35 1.74 3.29
CA VAL A 217 11.03 2.53 4.48
C VAL A 217 9.85 1.88 5.21
N PRO A 218 10.03 1.37 6.44
CA PRO A 218 8.92 0.89 7.26
C PRO A 218 7.99 2.05 7.65
N THR A 219 6.69 1.85 7.46
CA THR A 219 5.68 2.88 7.72
C THR A 219 4.37 2.32 8.26
N ILE A 220 3.65 3.14 9.03
CA ILE A 220 2.20 2.97 9.27
C ILE A 220 1.52 4.26 8.84
N PHE A 221 0.55 4.17 7.94
CA PHE A 221 -0.16 5.32 7.36
C PHE A 221 0.81 6.44 6.89
N ALA A 222 1.88 6.05 6.18
CA ALA A 222 2.95 6.93 5.69
C ALA A 222 3.82 7.64 6.75
N ARG A 223 3.66 7.33 8.04
CA ARG A 223 4.63 7.72 9.07
C ARG A 223 5.75 6.70 9.14
N THR A 224 6.99 7.16 9.11
CA THR A 224 8.16 6.29 9.22
C THR A 224 8.25 5.68 10.62
N ILE A 225 8.64 4.41 10.70
CA ILE A 225 8.85 3.70 11.95
C ILE A 225 10.35 3.39 12.08
N PRO A 226 11.05 3.94 13.08
CA PRO A 226 12.46 3.61 13.27
C PRO A 226 12.61 2.12 13.57
N ASP A 227 13.74 1.54 13.14
CA ASP A 227 14.24 0.22 13.54
C ASP A 227 13.32 -0.99 13.25
N ALA A 228 12.28 -0.82 12.43
CA ALA A 228 11.47 -1.91 11.92
C ALA A 228 12.14 -2.54 10.68
N ALA A 229 12.45 -3.83 10.76
CA ALA A 229 13.05 -4.60 9.68
C ALA A 229 12.04 -5.59 9.09
N ILE A 230 11.98 -5.65 7.77
CA ILE A 230 11.12 -6.58 7.03
C ILE A 230 11.57 -8.03 7.21
N ASP A 231 10.64 -8.92 7.50
CA ASP A 231 10.89 -10.37 7.41
C ASP A 231 10.78 -10.83 5.95
N LEU A 232 11.92 -10.88 5.25
CA LEU A 232 12.00 -11.34 3.87
C LEU A 232 11.63 -12.83 3.71
N GLY A 233 11.65 -13.63 4.78
CA GLY A 233 11.21 -15.03 4.75
C GLY A 233 9.69 -15.21 4.77
N ASN A 234 8.93 -14.12 4.97
CA ASN A 234 7.49 -14.17 5.17
C ASN A 234 6.76 -13.01 4.47
N ILE A 235 7.04 -12.76 3.19
CA ILE A 235 6.29 -11.75 2.42
C ILE A 235 4.88 -12.24 2.14
N VAL A 236 3.87 -11.57 2.69
CA VAL A 236 2.46 -11.96 2.61
C VAL A 236 1.63 -11.09 1.68
N SER A 237 2.11 -9.92 1.24
CA SER A 237 1.33 -9.05 0.35
C SER A 237 2.21 -8.09 -0.42
N VAL A 238 1.75 -7.77 -1.64
CA VAL A 238 2.30 -6.73 -2.51
C VAL A 238 1.25 -5.66 -2.74
N GLN A 239 1.65 -4.40 -2.71
CA GLN A 239 0.78 -3.26 -2.95
C GLN A 239 1.48 -2.18 -3.78
N PHE A 240 0.66 -1.46 -4.55
CA PHE A 240 1.05 -0.23 -5.24
C PHE A 240 0.16 0.92 -4.78
N ALA A 241 0.72 2.13 -4.76
CA ALA A 241 -0.03 3.34 -4.44
C ALA A 241 0.39 4.54 -5.30
N LEU A 242 -0.55 5.44 -5.54
CA LEU A 242 -0.35 6.78 -6.09
C LEU A 242 -0.97 7.72 -5.08
N SER A 243 -0.17 8.62 -4.52
CA SER A 243 -0.58 9.45 -3.39
C SER A 243 -0.08 10.87 -3.52
N LYS A 244 -0.88 11.82 -3.04
CA LYS A 244 -0.48 13.19 -2.73
C LYS A 244 0.62 13.22 -1.67
N PHE A 245 0.65 12.23 -0.78
CA PHE A 245 1.49 12.22 0.40
C PHE A 245 2.74 11.34 0.23
N GLU A 246 3.89 11.87 0.62
CA GLU A 246 5.12 11.13 0.87
C GLU A 246 5.25 10.79 2.36
N TYR A 247 6.44 10.40 2.81
CA TYR A 247 6.71 10.05 4.20
C TYR A 247 6.58 11.27 5.12
N ASP A 248 6.08 11.03 6.34
CA ASP A 248 6.11 11.99 7.46
C ASP A 248 5.53 13.38 7.15
N GLY A 249 4.48 13.45 6.31
CA GLY A 249 3.84 14.71 5.95
C GLY A 249 4.35 15.37 4.68
N GLY A 250 5.37 14.80 4.03
CA GLY A 250 5.86 15.27 2.74
C GLY A 250 4.77 15.20 1.66
N LEU A 251 4.91 16.03 0.62
CA LEU A 251 4.07 15.98 -0.58
C LEU A 251 4.83 15.29 -1.71
N SER A 252 4.11 14.50 -2.50
CA SER A 252 4.67 13.84 -3.68
C SER A 252 4.96 14.89 -4.76
N PRO A 253 6.23 15.03 -5.20
CA PRO A 253 6.64 16.08 -6.13
C PRO A 253 6.04 15.96 -7.52
N LEU A 254 5.54 14.77 -7.89
CA LEU A 254 4.92 14.50 -9.18
C LEU A 254 3.42 14.21 -9.08
N PHE A 255 2.80 14.48 -7.93
CA PHE A 255 1.37 14.27 -7.77
C PHE A 255 0.57 15.22 -8.67
N LYS A 256 -0.41 14.67 -9.38
CA LYS A 256 -1.37 15.42 -10.19
C LYS A 256 -2.75 14.79 -10.03
N GLU A 257 -3.75 15.62 -9.76
CA GLU A 257 -5.14 15.18 -9.84
C GLU A 257 -5.51 14.77 -11.27
N GLY A 258 -6.46 13.86 -11.39
CA GLY A 258 -7.01 13.44 -12.67
C GLY A 258 -6.81 11.96 -12.95
N ARG A 259 -6.91 11.60 -14.23
CA ARG A 259 -6.80 10.21 -14.69
C ARG A 259 -5.33 9.79 -14.69
N PHE A 260 -5.09 8.56 -14.26
CA PHE A 260 -3.77 7.93 -14.35
C PHE A 260 -3.91 6.52 -14.96
N GLN A 261 -2.81 6.01 -15.50
CA GLN A 261 -2.72 4.63 -15.96
C GLN A 261 -1.27 4.16 -15.90
N ILE A 262 -1.07 2.94 -15.42
CA ILE A 262 0.20 2.23 -15.44
C ILE A 262 -0.05 0.74 -15.67
N ASP A 263 0.70 0.11 -16.57
CA ASP A 263 0.73 -1.35 -16.69
C ASP A 263 1.83 -1.88 -15.75
N ILE A 264 1.50 -2.85 -14.89
CA ILE A 264 2.41 -3.52 -13.94
C ILE A 264 2.73 -4.91 -14.51
N LEU A 265 3.73 -4.95 -15.38
CA LEU A 265 4.00 -6.09 -16.26
C LEU A 265 4.67 -7.26 -15.53
N ASP A 266 5.55 -6.97 -14.57
CA ASP A 266 6.26 -7.98 -13.81
C ASP A 266 6.75 -7.45 -12.45
N VAL A 267 6.83 -8.35 -11.48
CA VAL A 267 7.43 -8.16 -10.16
C VAL A 267 8.29 -9.39 -9.91
N SER A 268 9.62 -9.22 -9.95
CA SER A 268 10.59 -10.30 -9.84
C SER A 268 11.74 -9.96 -8.89
N LEU A 269 12.43 -10.97 -8.37
CA LEU A 269 13.60 -10.78 -7.53
C LEU A 269 14.87 -10.50 -8.35
N TYR A 270 15.85 -9.83 -7.74
CA TYR A 270 17.21 -9.71 -8.29
C TYR A 270 18.30 -9.74 -7.23
#